data_AF-A0A9D6DR33-F1
#
_entry.id   AF-A0A9D6DR33-F1
#
_cell.length_a   1.000
_cell.length_b   1.000
_cell.length_c   1.000
_cell.angle_alpha   90.00
_cell.angle_beta   90.00
_cell.angle_gamma   90.00
#
_symmetry.space_group_name_H-M   'P 1'
#
loop_
_entity.id
_entity.type
_entity.pdbx_description
1 polymer ?
#
loop_
_entity_poly.entity_id
_entity_poly.type
_entity_poly.pdbx_seq_one_letter_code
_entity_poly.pdbx_strand_id
1 'polypeptide(L)'
;FGDLELTGIYGHLRLWDVNVKAGQKIGAGEIIGYLGADYSSETDGERKHLHFGLSRQDEVDIRGYVEGLNELKRNWINPSEFLRQINAKAVE
;
A
#
# COMPACT_ATOMS: atom_id res chain seq x y z
N PHE A 1 11.49 -9.74 -13.15
CA PHE A 1 10.62 -10.18 -12.07
C PHE A 1 9.72 -11.26 -12.67
N GLY A 2 9.91 -12.54 -12.31
CA GLY A 2 9.07 -13.63 -12.81
C GLY A 2 7.65 -13.56 -12.22
N ASP A 3 6.99 -14.72 -12.07
CA ASP A 3 5.65 -14.93 -11.47
C ASP A 3 5.54 -14.55 -9.97
N LEU A 4 6.21 -13.48 -9.54
CA LEU A 4 6.22 -13.02 -8.16
C LEU A 4 4.97 -12.18 -7.91
N GLU A 5 3.99 -12.76 -7.24
CA GLU A 5 2.83 -12.03 -6.74
C GLU A 5 3.23 -11.17 -5.53
N LEU A 6 2.75 -9.93 -5.52
CA LEU A 6 3.03 -8.96 -4.46
C LEU A 6 1.72 -8.39 -3.94
N THR A 7 1.66 -8.20 -2.62
CA THR A 7 0.51 -7.61 -1.93
C THR A 7 0.82 -6.16 -1.58
N GLY A 8 0.09 -5.23 -2.19
CA GLY A 8 0.12 -3.81 -1.84
C GLY A 8 -0.95 -3.46 -0.80
N ILE A 9 -0.57 -2.73 0.25
CA ILE A 9 -1.46 -2.33 1.35
C ILE A 9 -1.53 -0.80 1.37
N TYR A 10 -2.75 -0.26 1.29
CA TYR A 10 -3.02 1.18 1.23
C TYR A 10 -3.83 1.60 2.46
N GLY A 11 -3.21 2.39 3.35
CA GLY A 11 -3.83 2.93 4.56
C GLY A 11 -4.07 4.44 4.48
N HIS A 12 -4.81 4.97 5.46
CA HIS A 12 -5.23 6.37 5.55
C HIS A 12 -6.03 6.88 4.34
N LEU A 13 -6.81 5.99 3.73
CA LEU A 13 -7.76 6.32 2.68
C LEU A 13 -9.10 6.77 3.26
N ARG A 14 -9.77 7.64 2.51
CA ARG A 14 -11.15 8.05 2.74
C ARG A 14 -12.08 6.94 2.27
N LEU A 15 -12.46 6.03 3.19
CA LEU A 15 -13.06 4.75 2.82
C LEU A 15 -14.38 4.85 2.05
N TRP A 16 -15.17 5.90 2.29
CA TRP A 16 -16.44 6.11 1.56
C TRP A 16 -16.26 6.43 0.08
N ASP A 17 -15.05 6.78 -0.35
CA ASP A 17 -14.68 7.01 -1.75
C ASP A 17 -13.92 5.87 -2.41
N VAL A 18 -13.59 4.82 -1.66
CA VAL A 18 -12.94 3.64 -2.23
C VAL A 18 -13.97 2.94 -3.10
N ASN A 19 -13.80 3.07 -4.41
CA ASN A 19 -14.75 2.64 -5.44
C ASN A 19 -14.43 1.24 -6.00
N VAL A 20 -13.28 0.67 -5.61
CA VAL A 20 -12.88 -0.69 -5.98
C VAL A 20 -13.53 -1.74 -5.08
N LYS A 21 -13.92 -2.86 -5.66
CA LYS A 21 -14.54 -3.99 -4.94
C LYS A 21 -13.57 -5.14 -4.79
N ALA A 22 -13.74 -5.94 -3.74
CA ALA A 22 -12.98 -7.18 -3.58
C ALA A 22 -13.15 -8.08 -4.83
N GLY A 23 -12.03 -8.58 -5.37
CA GLY A 23 -11.99 -9.37 -6.60
C GLY A 23 -12.00 -8.57 -7.90
N GLN A 24 -12.16 -7.24 -7.85
CA GLN A 24 -12.02 -6.39 -9.03
C GLN A 24 -10.56 -6.34 -9.47
N LYS A 25 -10.32 -6.59 -10.77
CA LYS A 25 -9.02 -6.33 -11.39
C LYS A 25 -8.91 -4.84 -11.70
N ILE A 26 -7.78 -4.24 -11.33
CA ILE A 26 -7.47 -2.83 -11.56
C ILE A 26 -6.15 -2.70 -12.31
N GLY A 27 -6.00 -1.61 -13.06
CA GLY A 27 -4.77 -1.28 -13.78
C GLY A 27 -3.83 -0.38 -12.98
N ALA A 28 -2.54 -0.41 -13.30
CA ALA A 28 -1.59 0.57 -12.78
C ALA A 28 -2.00 1.99 -13.22
N GLY A 29 -2.09 2.91 -12.26
CA GLY A 29 -2.51 4.29 -12.47
C GLY A 29 -4.02 4.54 -12.39
N GLU A 30 -4.82 3.49 -12.18
CA GLU A 30 -6.24 3.64 -11.89
C GLU A 30 -6.45 4.24 -10.48
N ILE A 31 -7.38 5.19 -10.36
CA ILE A 31 -7.74 5.79 -9.07
C ILE A 31 -8.61 4.80 -8.31
N ILE A 32 -8.10 4.31 -7.18
CA ILE A 32 -8.80 3.37 -6.28
C ILE A 32 -9.47 4.05 -5.08
N GLY A 33 -9.19 5.34 -4.85
CA GLY A 33 -9.69 6.13 -3.74
C GLY A 33 -8.89 7.40 -3.52
N TYR A 34 -9.27 8.16 -2.49
CA TYR A 34 -8.61 9.41 -2.08
C TYR A 34 -8.10 9.30 -0.64
N LEU A 35 -7.12 10.13 -0.27
CA LEU A 35 -6.63 10.20 1.10
C LEU A 35 -7.68 10.79 2.05
N GLY A 36 -7.69 10.30 3.29
CA GLY A 36 -8.48 10.87 4.39
C GLY A 36 -8.13 12.33 4.69
N ALA A 37 -9.00 13.00 5.44
CA ALA A 37 -8.74 14.35 5.95
C ALA A 37 -7.62 14.35 6.99
N ASP A 38 -6.82 15.42 7.08
CA ASP A 38 -5.78 15.55 8.08
C ASP A 38 -6.34 15.55 9.51
N TYR A 39 -5.59 14.94 10.44
CA TYR A 39 -5.96 14.87 11.86
C TYR A 39 -7.36 14.30 12.12
N SER A 40 -7.83 13.39 11.26
CA SER A 40 -9.15 12.77 11.35
C SER A 40 -9.06 11.33 11.86
N SER A 41 -10.21 10.69 12.11
CA SER A 41 -10.26 9.26 12.41
C SER A 41 -9.80 8.39 11.24
N GLU A 42 -9.85 8.87 10.00
CA GLU A 42 -9.35 8.14 8.82
C GLU A 42 -7.81 8.15 8.75
N THR A 43 -7.17 9.14 9.38
CA THR A 43 -5.71 9.28 9.44
C THR A 43 -5.12 9.00 10.82
N ASP A 44 -5.90 8.39 11.72
CA ASP A 44 -5.51 8.11 13.11
C ASP A 44 -4.98 9.34 13.88
N GLY A 45 -5.48 10.54 13.54
CA GLY A 45 -5.02 11.79 14.12
C GLY A 45 -3.68 12.30 13.56
N GLU A 46 -3.13 11.68 12.53
CA GLU A 46 -1.91 12.12 11.86
C GLU A 46 -2.18 13.12 10.74
N ARG A 47 -1.15 13.87 10.33
CA ARG A 47 -1.18 14.72 9.14
C ARG A 47 -1.58 13.91 7.91
N LYS A 48 -2.20 14.53 6.91
CA LYS A 48 -2.57 13.84 5.66
C LYS A 48 -1.35 13.22 4.98
N HIS A 49 -1.37 11.90 4.80
CA HIS A 49 -0.34 11.13 4.09
C HIS A 49 -0.90 9.77 3.64
N LEU A 50 -0.20 9.09 2.73
CA LEU A 50 -0.49 7.70 2.37
C LEU A 50 0.36 6.77 3.24
N HIS A 51 -0.25 5.79 3.90
CA HIS A 51 0.47 4.65 4.46
C HIS A 51 0.52 3.55 3.40
N PHE A 52 1.72 3.21 2.91
CA PHE A 52 1.87 2.22 1.84
C PHE A 52 2.85 1.12 2.23
N GLY A 53 2.35 -0.12 2.20
CA GLY A 53 3.13 -1.34 2.42
C GLY A 53 3.19 -2.21 1.18
N LEU A 54 4.31 -2.91 0.99
CA LEU A 54 4.49 -3.87 -0.11
C LEU A 54 5.09 -5.16 0.45
N SER A 55 4.36 -6.26 0.30
CA SER A 55 4.65 -7.56 0.91
C SER A 55 4.75 -8.66 -0.16
N ARG A 56 5.55 -9.68 0.12
CA ARG A 56 5.63 -10.95 -0.64
C ARG A 56 4.71 -12.03 -0.06
N GLN A 57 3.89 -11.69 0.91
CA GLN A 57 2.95 -12.60 1.55
C GLN A 57 1.60 -12.53 0.86
N ASP A 58 0.95 -13.69 0.74
CA ASP A 58 -0.42 -13.80 0.20
C ASP A 58 -1.46 -13.29 1.21
N GLU A 59 -1.16 -13.39 2.50
CA GLU A 59 -2.02 -12.88 3.57
C GLU A 59 -1.73 -11.40 3.88
N VAL A 60 -2.81 -10.66 4.14
CA VAL A 60 -2.73 -9.24 4.50
C VAL A 60 -2.31 -9.09 5.97
N ASP A 61 -1.10 -8.58 6.19
CA ASP A 61 -0.56 -8.26 7.52
C ASP A 61 -0.54 -6.73 7.75
N ILE A 62 -1.39 -6.24 8.66
CA ILE A 62 -1.54 -4.82 8.98
C ILE A 62 -0.94 -4.43 10.34
N ARG A 63 -0.13 -5.30 10.97
CA ARG A 63 0.44 -5.03 12.31
C ARG A 63 1.38 -3.82 12.34
N GLY A 64 2.04 -3.52 11.22
CA GLY A 64 3.01 -2.43 11.09
C GLY A 64 4.39 -2.72 11.68
N TYR A 65 4.64 -3.94 12.17
CA TYR A 65 5.93 -4.40 12.68
C TYR A 65 6.10 -5.92 12.48
N VAL A 66 7.34 -6.39 12.59
CA VAL A 66 7.73 -7.81 12.52
C VAL A 66 8.67 -8.15 13.68
N GLU A 67 8.82 -9.42 14.02
CA GLU A 67 9.59 -9.83 15.20
C GLU A 67 11.11 -9.62 15.03
N GLY A 68 11.59 -9.61 13.79
CA GLY A 68 13.02 -9.41 13.54
C GLY A 68 13.40 -9.11 12.10
N LEU A 69 14.67 -8.76 11.92
CA LEU A 69 15.23 -8.33 10.63
C LEU A 69 15.12 -9.39 9.53
N ASN A 70 15.19 -10.67 9.88
CA ASN A 70 15.06 -11.76 8.91
C ASN A 70 13.66 -11.85 8.32
N GLU A 71 12.62 -11.70 9.15
CA GLU A 71 11.22 -11.63 8.72
C GLU A 71 11.01 -10.38 7.84
N LEU A 72 11.52 -9.22 8.27
CA LEU A 72 11.44 -7.98 7.50
C LEU A 72 12.02 -8.15 6.09
N LYS A 73 13.25 -8.66 5.98
CA LYS A 73 13.96 -8.82 4.71
C LYS A 73 13.30 -9.83 3.78
N ARG A 74 12.71 -10.89 4.33
CA ARG A 74 12.04 -11.94 3.54
C ARG A 74 10.69 -11.46 3.04
N ASN A 75 9.88 -10.92 3.94
CA ASN A 75 8.45 -10.74 3.69
C ASN A 75 8.12 -9.36 3.12
N TRP A 76 8.91 -8.33 3.42
CA TRP A 76 8.59 -6.95 3.04
C TRP A 76 9.55 -6.42 1.97
N ILE A 77 9.04 -5.50 1.16
CA ILE A 77 9.77 -4.79 0.12
C ILE A 77 9.84 -3.33 0.51
N ASN A 78 11.01 -2.70 0.34
CA ASN A 78 11.13 -1.25 0.43
C ASN A 78 10.35 -0.61 -0.74
N PRO A 79 9.20 0.05 -0.51
CA PRO A 79 8.36 0.49 -1.61
C PRO A 79 9.03 1.58 -2.44
N SER A 80 9.77 2.49 -1.80
CA SER A 80 10.49 3.56 -2.49
C SER A 80 11.56 3.04 -3.43
N GLU A 81 12.27 1.97 -3.03
CA GLU A 81 13.25 1.32 -3.90
C GLU A 81 12.56 0.61 -5.07
N PHE A 82 11.51 -0.15 -4.80
CA PHE A 82 10.74 -0.86 -5.81
C PHE A 82 10.15 0.08 -6.87
N LEU A 83 9.48 1.16 -6.44
CA LEU A 83 8.88 2.15 -7.34
C LEU A 83 9.94 2.81 -8.25
N ARG A 84 11.14 3.09 -7.72
CA ARG A 84 12.26 3.58 -8.53
C ARG A 84 12.76 2.53 -9.54
N GLN A 85 12.89 1.27 -9.12
CA GLN A 85 13.35 0.18 -9.99
C GLN A 85 12.41 -0.06 -11.17
N ILE A 86 11.09 0.06 -10.96
CA ILE A 86 10.10 -0.10 -12.04
C ILE A 86 9.87 1.20 -12.83
N ASN A 87 10.61 2.27 -12.53
CA ASN A 87 10.44 3.60 -13.12
C ASN A 87 8.97 4.08 -13.05
N ALA A 88 8.34 3.90 -11.89
CA ALA A 88 6.97 4.29 -11.64
C ALA A 88 6.79 5.80 -11.90
N LYS A 89 5.74 6.15 -12.63
CA LYS A 89 5.40 7.54 -12.93
C LYS A 89 4.28 7.99 -12.01
N ALA A 90 4.35 9.25 -11.59
CA ALA A 90 3.18 9.92 -11.04
C ALA A 90 2.09 9.96 -12.13
N VAL A 91 0.85 9.74 -11.71
CA VAL A 91 -0.32 9.97 -12.54
C VAL A 91 -0.81 11.37 -12.20
N GLU A 92 -0.93 12.23 -13.20
CA GLU A 92 -1.48 13.58 -13.09
C GLU A 92 -3.01 13.57 -13.14
#